data_AF-A0A9P7C8R8-F1
#
_entry.id   AF-A0A9P7C8R8-F1
#
_cell.length_a   1.000
_cell.length_b   1.000
_cell.length_c   1.000
_cell.angle_alpha   90.00
_cell.angle_beta   90.00
_cell.angle_gamma   90.00
#
_symmetry.space_group_name_H-M   'P 1'
#
loop_
_entity.id
_entity.type
_entity.pdbx_description
1 polymer ?
#
loop_
_entity_poly.entity_id
_entity_poly.type
_entity_poly.pdbx_seq_one_letter_code
_entity_poly.pdbx_strand_id
1 'polypeptide(L)'
;MCETANLQVIHNTESQWHYDNPLVTYPHNRFKAAFVTFVKNDTETLTRLRYTIHNLEDQFNKHYNYPYLIFTDQALSQEYMELASALSRATIRFEQLDKELYGYHPKTDLKRAAQARKDMSQTVFGDSEDYRFQSRLMAGTVYRHPAMRELDFAWRFEAGTEYICPIDHDLFQYMFENNKTTSFSIALYEYKETMPTLYQTVLEFAAKHPQWIQSDQDPSSLWSFVQDPFSKTFNGCHLWNNFQVTLN
;
A
#
# COMPACT_ATOMS: atom_id res chain seq x y z
N MET A 1 -58.70 -6.61 -23.33
CA MET A 1 -58.70 -7.59 -22.23
C MET A 1 -57.33 -8.25 -22.24
N CYS A 2 -56.40 -7.80 -21.40
CA CYS A 2 -55.15 -8.52 -21.18
C CYS A 2 -55.38 -9.50 -20.03
N GLU A 3 -55.26 -10.79 -20.31
CA GLU A 3 -55.26 -11.85 -19.31
C GLU A 3 -54.01 -11.74 -18.43
N THR A 4 -54.23 -11.74 -17.12
CA THR A 4 -53.19 -11.79 -16.10
C THR A 4 -52.61 -13.19 -16.05
N ALA A 5 -51.39 -13.36 -16.55
CA ALA A 5 -50.59 -14.54 -16.26
C ALA A 5 -50.19 -14.52 -14.77
N ASN A 6 -50.56 -15.58 -14.05
CA ASN A 6 -50.15 -15.84 -12.67
C ASN A 6 -48.62 -15.90 -12.56
N LEU A 7 -48.00 -14.79 -12.17
CA LEU A 7 -46.66 -14.82 -11.61
C LEU A 7 -46.76 -15.39 -10.19
N GLN A 8 -46.39 -16.67 -10.04
CA GLN A 8 -46.10 -17.22 -8.73
C GLN A 8 -44.95 -16.42 -8.13
N VAL A 9 -45.26 -15.67 -7.07
CA VAL A 9 -44.26 -15.03 -6.22
C VAL A 9 -43.46 -16.17 -5.56
N ILE A 10 -42.29 -16.46 -6.12
CA ILE A 10 -41.30 -17.28 -5.42
C ILE A 10 -40.79 -16.43 -4.27
N HIS A 11 -41.32 -16.66 -3.07
CA HIS A 11 -40.76 -16.16 -1.83
C HIS A 11 -39.41 -16.85 -1.59
N ASN A 12 -38.33 -16.27 -2.11
CA ASN A 12 -36.98 -16.65 -1.72
C ASN A 12 -36.58 -15.81 -0.50
N THR A 13 -37.00 -16.23 0.68
CA THR A 13 -36.51 -15.67 1.93
C THR A 13 -35.14 -16.27 2.22
N GLU A 14 -34.10 -15.42 2.13
CA GLU A 14 -32.68 -15.64 2.53
C GLU A 14 -31.69 -16.21 1.50
N SER A 15 -31.60 -15.60 0.31
CA SER A 15 -30.32 -15.59 -0.42
C SER A 15 -29.49 -14.37 0.02
N GLN A 16 -28.79 -14.49 1.15
CA GLN A 16 -27.75 -13.49 1.47
C GLN A 16 -26.62 -13.66 0.46
N TRP A 17 -26.42 -12.65 -0.38
CA TRP A 17 -25.32 -12.60 -1.33
C TRP A 17 -24.02 -12.34 -0.56
N HIS A 18 -22.95 -13.05 -0.94
CA HIS A 18 -21.62 -12.90 -0.37
C HIS A 18 -20.61 -12.68 -1.49
N TYR A 19 -19.77 -11.67 -1.30
CA TYR A 19 -18.58 -11.38 -2.06
C TYR A 19 -17.53 -12.42 -1.71
N ASP A 20 -17.20 -13.25 -2.70
CA ASP A 20 -16.08 -14.15 -2.62
C ASP A 20 -14.87 -13.53 -3.30
N ASN A 21 -13.74 -13.49 -2.58
CA ASN A 21 -12.50 -12.98 -3.15
C ASN A 21 -12.12 -13.78 -4.42
N PRO A 22 -12.00 -13.10 -5.57
CA PRO A 22 -11.64 -13.79 -6.81
C PRO A 22 -10.21 -14.34 -6.76
N LEU A 23 -9.95 -15.33 -7.62
CA LEU A 23 -8.60 -15.76 -7.93
C LEU A 23 -7.89 -14.64 -8.69
N VAL A 24 -6.67 -14.29 -8.25
CA VAL A 24 -5.90 -13.21 -8.87
C VAL A 24 -5.36 -13.68 -10.22
N THR A 25 -5.67 -12.91 -11.26
CA THR A 25 -5.11 -13.09 -12.60
C THR A 25 -4.13 -11.97 -12.92
N TYR A 26 -3.03 -12.31 -13.59
CA TYR A 26 -2.00 -11.35 -14.02
C TYR A 26 -1.97 -11.26 -15.55
N PRO A 27 -1.70 -10.07 -16.11
CA PRO A 27 -1.73 -9.87 -17.57
C PRO A 27 -0.54 -10.51 -18.29
N HIS A 28 0.59 -10.70 -17.61
CA HIS A 28 1.81 -11.29 -18.19
C HIS A 28 2.24 -12.54 -17.42
N ASN A 29 2.97 -13.43 -18.10
CA ASN A 29 3.59 -14.61 -17.51
C ASN A 29 5.06 -14.41 -17.10
N ARG A 30 5.65 -13.25 -17.43
CA ARG A 30 7.06 -12.93 -17.16
C ARG A 30 7.31 -12.46 -15.73
N PHE A 31 6.33 -11.78 -15.15
CA PHE A 31 6.34 -11.28 -13.79
C PHE A 31 4.91 -11.12 -13.28
N LYS A 32 4.74 -11.13 -11.97
CA LYS A 32 3.49 -10.84 -11.27
C LYS A 32 3.55 -9.42 -10.70
N ALA A 33 2.57 -8.60 -11.03
CA ALA A 33 2.47 -7.26 -10.49
C ALA A 33 1.05 -6.92 -10.08
N ALA A 34 0.90 -6.03 -9.09
CA ALA A 34 -0.40 -5.57 -8.63
C ALA A 34 -0.34 -4.12 -8.12
N PHE A 35 -1.48 -3.45 -8.17
CA PHE A 35 -1.75 -2.27 -7.36
C PHE A 35 -1.98 -2.69 -5.91
N VAL A 36 -1.40 -1.97 -4.96
CA VAL A 36 -1.47 -2.30 -3.54
C VAL A 36 -1.90 -1.08 -2.73
N THR A 37 -2.86 -1.26 -1.84
CA THR A 37 -3.26 -0.20 -0.90
C THR A 37 -3.77 -0.77 0.43
N PHE A 38 -3.98 0.09 1.41
CA PHE A 38 -4.61 -0.26 2.69
C PHE A 38 -5.80 0.67 2.94
N VAL A 39 -6.90 0.10 3.43
CA VAL A 39 -8.15 0.83 3.68
C VAL A 39 -8.77 0.48 5.03
N LYS A 40 -9.52 1.45 5.57
CA LYS A 40 -10.45 1.30 6.69
C LYS A 40 -11.87 1.05 6.20
N ASN A 41 -12.67 0.40 7.04
CA ASN A 41 -14.08 0.12 6.79
C ASN A 41 -14.97 1.32 7.16
N ASP A 42 -14.85 2.38 6.38
CA ASP A 42 -15.69 3.57 6.51
C ASP A 42 -16.04 4.15 5.13
N THR A 43 -17.14 4.91 5.08
CA THR A 43 -17.70 5.47 3.84
C THR A 43 -16.78 6.49 3.18
N GLU A 44 -15.99 7.25 3.95
CA GLU A 44 -15.06 8.24 3.43
C GLU A 44 -13.91 7.55 2.69
N THR A 45 -13.32 6.54 3.32
CA THR A 45 -12.27 5.71 2.72
C THR A 45 -12.79 4.99 1.47
N LEU A 46 -14.00 4.40 1.50
CA LEU A 46 -14.60 3.79 0.31
C LEU A 46 -14.75 4.79 -0.83
N THR A 47 -15.24 5.99 -0.54
CA THR A 47 -15.44 7.05 -1.54
C THR A 47 -14.11 7.44 -2.19
N ARG A 48 -13.07 7.63 -1.37
CA ARG A 48 -11.71 7.94 -1.84
C ARG A 48 -11.07 6.79 -2.63
N LEU A 49 -11.25 5.55 -2.17
CA LEU A 49 -10.75 4.37 -2.88
C LEU A 49 -11.37 4.28 -4.27
N ARG A 50 -12.70 4.40 -4.34
CA ARG A 50 -13.46 4.35 -5.60
C ARG A 50 -13.01 5.44 -6.56
N TYR A 51 -12.81 6.66 -6.06
CA TYR A 51 -12.28 7.77 -6.85
C TYR A 51 -10.91 7.41 -7.47
N THR A 52 -9.98 6.93 -6.66
CA THR A 52 -8.63 6.60 -7.15
C THR A 52 -8.61 5.38 -8.08
N ILE A 53 -9.40 4.33 -7.83
CA ILE A 53 -9.49 3.18 -8.74
C ILE A 53 -10.03 3.63 -10.10
N HIS A 54 -11.12 4.39 -10.11
CA HIS A 54 -11.69 4.91 -11.35
C HIS A 54 -10.67 5.75 -12.15
N ASN A 55 -9.96 6.64 -11.46
CA ASN A 55 -8.92 7.46 -12.09
C ASN A 55 -7.72 6.62 -12.58
N LEU A 56 -7.25 5.62 -11.84
CA LEU A 56 -6.21 4.69 -12.29
C LEU A 56 -6.64 3.89 -13.53
N GLU A 57 -7.89 3.42 -13.57
CA GLU A 57 -8.45 2.76 -14.74
C GLU A 57 -8.45 3.69 -15.95
N ASP A 58 -8.90 4.94 -15.77
CA ASP A 58 -8.95 5.93 -16.83
C ASP A 58 -7.57 6.31 -17.37
N GLN A 59 -6.57 6.47 -16.49
CA GLN A 59 -5.24 6.92 -16.90
C GLN A 59 -4.30 5.80 -17.32
N PHE A 60 -4.51 4.55 -16.85
CA PHE A 60 -3.53 3.48 -17.02
C PHE A 60 -4.19 2.10 -17.17
N ASN A 61 -4.90 1.64 -16.14
CA ASN A 61 -5.09 0.21 -15.94
C ASN A 61 -6.12 -0.44 -16.89
N LYS A 62 -7.01 0.34 -17.51
CA LYS A 62 -7.93 -0.18 -18.54
C LYS A 62 -7.22 -0.83 -19.73
N HIS A 63 -5.95 -0.47 -19.96
CA HIS A 63 -5.12 -1.00 -21.03
C HIS A 63 -4.36 -2.28 -20.64
N TYR A 64 -4.06 -2.46 -19.35
CA TYR A 64 -3.12 -3.49 -18.89
C TYR A 64 -3.75 -4.53 -17.95
N ASN A 65 -4.86 -4.21 -17.28
CA ASN A 65 -5.63 -5.12 -16.41
C ASN A 65 -4.78 -5.77 -15.29
N TYR A 66 -3.89 -5.01 -14.65
CA TYR A 66 -3.22 -5.48 -13.43
C TYR A 66 -4.19 -5.53 -12.25
N PRO A 67 -4.10 -6.56 -11.39
CA PRO A 67 -4.99 -6.70 -10.25
C PRO A 67 -4.73 -5.66 -9.15
N TYR A 68 -5.73 -5.44 -8.31
CA TYR A 68 -5.62 -4.66 -7.07
C TYR A 68 -5.67 -5.60 -5.86
N LEU A 69 -4.69 -5.45 -4.97
CA LEU A 69 -4.66 -6.07 -3.65
C LEU A 69 -4.92 -5.00 -2.60
N ILE A 70 -6.08 -5.07 -1.95
CA ILE A 70 -6.56 -4.08 -1.01
C ILE A 70 -6.51 -4.68 0.39
N PHE A 71 -5.59 -4.21 1.21
CA PHE A 71 -5.42 -4.68 2.58
C PHE A 71 -6.31 -3.91 3.56
N THR A 72 -6.71 -4.57 4.64
CA THR A 72 -7.49 -3.94 5.72
C THR A 72 -7.27 -4.66 7.04
N ASP A 73 -7.41 -3.99 8.18
CA ASP A 73 -7.43 -4.61 9.51
C ASP A 73 -8.86 -4.95 9.99
N GLN A 74 -9.87 -4.63 9.18
CA GLN A 74 -11.29 -4.71 9.55
C GLN A 74 -12.05 -5.62 8.58
N ALA A 75 -13.16 -6.21 9.04
CA ALA A 75 -14.07 -6.90 8.13
C ALA A 75 -14.82 -5.87 7.29
N LEU A 76 -14.61 -5.85 5.98
CA LEU A 76 -15.32 -4.98 5.03
C LEU A 76 -16.74 -5.52 4.79
N SER A 77 -17.68 -4.61 4.52
CA SER A 77 -19.03 -5.00 4.13
C SER A 77 -19.07 -5.55 2.71
N GLN A 78 -20.10 -6.34 2.41
CA GLN A 78 -20.34 -6.85 1.07
C GLN A 78 -20.49 -5.72 0.05
N GLU A 79 -21.29 -4.71 0.41
CA GLU A 79 -21.48 -3.49 -0.38
C GLU A 79 -20.15 -2.76 -0.64
N TYR A 80 -19.25 -2.66 0.34
CA TYR A 80 -17.93 -2.04 0.15
C TYR A 80 -17.16 -2.75 -0.96
N MET A 81 -17.07 -4.07 -0.87
CA MET A 81 -16.29 -4.88 -1.80
C MET A 81 -16.93 -4.88 -3.21
N GLU A 82 -18.26 -4.94 -3.31
CA GLU A 82 -19.00 -4.82 -4.56
C GLU A 82 -18.78 -3.47 -5.25
N LEU A 83 -18.99 -2.37 -4.52
CA LEU A 83 -18.90 -1.02 -5.07
C LEU A 83 -17.48 -0.66 -5.53
N ALA A 84 -16.46 -1.17 -4.85
CA ALA A 84 -15.08 -1.03 -5.29
C ALA A 84 -14.76 -1.94 -6.49
N SER A 85 -15.20 -3.20 -6.45
CA SER A 85 -14.91 -4.18 -7.52
C SER A 85 -15.57 -3.84 -8.85
N ALA A 86 -16.74 -3.19 -8.83
CA ALA A 86 -17.46 -2.78 -10.03
C ALA A 86 -16.73 -1.73 -10.90
N LEU A 87 -15.64 -1.15 -10.42
CA LEU A 87 -14.91 -0.08 -11.10
C LEU A 87 -13.83 -0.56 -12.07
N SER A 88 -13.42 -1.83 -11.99
CA SER A 88 -12.37 -2.39 -12.83
C SER A 88 -12.79 -3.70 -13.47
N ARG A 89 -12.23 -3.99 -14.63
CA ARG A 89 -12.28 -5.34 -15.24
C ARG A 89 -11.19 -6.25 -14.68
N ALA A 90 -10.13 -5.66 -14.11
CA ALA A 90 -9.09 -6.40 -13.43
C ALA A 90 -9.63 -6.97 -12.12
N THR A 91 -8.94 -7.99 -11.61
CA THR A 91 -9.28 -8.57 -10.31
C THR A 91 -9.03 -7.54 -9.21
N ILE A 92 -10.04 -7.24 -8.39
CA ILE A 92 -9.88 -6.54 -7.12
C ILE A 92 -10.03 -7.58 -6.02
N ARG A 93 -9.06 -7.67 -5.11
CA ARG A 93 -9.03 -8.66 -4.03
C ARG A 93 -8.79 -7.97 -2.70
N PHE A 94 -9.55 -8.36 -1.68
CA PHE A 94 -9.50 -7.77 -0.35
C PHE A 94 -8.83 -8.74 0.63
N GLU A 95 -7.79 -8.29 1.32
CA GLU A 95 -7.02 -9.13 2.25
C GLU A 95 -7.11 -8.56 3.66
N GLN A 96 -7.77 -9.31 4.56
CA GLN A 96 -7.84 -8.93 5.96
C GLN A 96 -6.55 -9.35 6.68
N LEU A 97 -5.90 -8.38 7.31
CA LEU A 97 -4.66 -8.54 8.04
C LEU A 97 -4.90 -9.11 9.44
N ASP A 98 -4.02 -9.99 9.86
CA ASP A 98 -3.94 -10.42 11.25
C ASP A 98 -3.22 -9.37 12.13
N LYS A 99 -3.26 -9.62 13.44
CA LYS A 99 -2.63 -8.75 14.45
C LYS A 99 -1.09 -8.81 14.43
N GLU A 100 -0.49 -9.83 13.82
CA GLU A 100 0.96 -9.91 13.70
C GLU A 100 1.49 -8.92 12.65
N LEU A 101 0.73 -8.79 11.55
CA LEU A 101 1.01 -7.84 10.48
C LEU A 101 0.56 -6.42 10.85
N TYR A 102 -0.61 -6.26 11.46
CA TYR A 102 -1.20 -4.96 11.84
C TYR A 102 -1.50 -4.89 13.34
N GLY A 103 -0.51 -4.43 14.11
CA GLY A 103 -0.62 -4.33 15.56
C GLY A 103 0.73 -4.32 16.27
N TYR A 104 0.68 -4.51 17.58
CA TYR A 104 1.87 -4.66 18.40
C TYR A 104 2.55 -6.00 18.18
N HIS A 105 3.87 -5.97 18.02
CA HIS A 105 4.68 -7.17 18.15
C HIS A 105 4.66 -7.68 19.60
N PRO A 106 4.70 -9.00 19.87
CA PRO A 106 4.64 -9.54 21.23
C PRO A 106 5.73 -9.03 22.19
N LYS A 107 6.86 -8.56 21.65
CA LYS A 107 7.98 -7.99 22.42
C LYS A 107 7.86 -6.48 22.67
N THR A 108 6.79 -5.83 22.23
CA THR A 108 6.62 -4.39 22.42
C THR A 108 6.25 -4.07 23.86
N ASP A 109 6.98 -3.14 24.48
CA ASP A 109 6.60 -2.56 25.77
C ASP A 109 5.41 -1.62 25.58
N LEU A 110 4.22 -2.11 25.93
CA LEU A 110 2.96 -1.38 25.76
C LEU A 110 2.88 -0.12 26.64
N LYS A 111 3.51 -0.11 27.82
CA LYS A 111 3.50 1.06 28.70
C LYS A 111 4.35 2.17 28.09
N ARG A 112 5.55 1.81 27.60
CA ARG A 112 6.42 2.76 26.90
C ARG A 112 5.78 3.26 25.60
N ALA A 113 5.12 2.39 24.83
CA ALA A 113 4.42 2.79 23.61
C ALA A 113 3.27 3.78 23.90
N ALA A 114 2.48 3.53 24.95
CA ALA A 114 1.42 4.44 25.36
C ALA A 114 1.96 5.79 25.85
N GLN A 115 3.08 5.80 26.59
CA GLN A 115 3.72 7.05 27.02
C GLN A 115 4.25 7.85 25.83
N ALA A 116 4.93 7.21 24.88
CA ALA A 116 5.45 7.88 23.68
C ALA A 116 4.33 8.57 22.86
N ARG A 117 3.14 7.98 22.78
CA ARG A 117 1.98 8.61 22.13
C ARG A 117 1.51 9.88 22.85
N LYS A 118 1.53 9.89 24.19
CA LYS A 118 1.22 11.10 24.97
C LYS A 118 2.26 12.19 24.73
N ASP A 119 3.54 11.81 24.77
CA ASP A 119 4.66 12.72 24.57
C ASP A 119 4.65 13.34 23.16
N MET A 120 4.14 12.60 22.16
CA MET A 120 4.03 13.05 20.77
C MET A 120 2.64 13.60 20.39
N SER A 121 1.77 13.90 21.35
CA SER A 121 0.39 14.36 21.07
C SER A 121 0.29 15.69 20.32
N GLN A 122 1.36 16.49 20.32
CA GLN A 122 1.43 17.75 19.56
C GLN A 122 2.03 17.58 18.15
N THR A 123 2.44 16.35 17.80
CA THR A 123 2.92 16.00 16.46
C THR A 123 1.76 15.42 15.66
N VAL A 124 1.67 15.76 14.37
CA VAL A 124 0.63 15.21 13.48
C VAL A 124 0.65 13.68 13.52
N PHE A 125 -0.49 13.07 13.85
CA PHE A 125 -0.67 11.64 14.10
C PHE A 125 0.20 11.01 15.21
N GLY A 126 0.91 11.80 16.01
CA GLY A 126 1.87 11.29 17.00
C GLY A 126 1.24 10.47 18.13
N ASP A 127 -0.01 10.81 18.49
CA ASP A 127 -0.84 10.11 19.46
C ASP A 127 -1.66 8.94 18.87
N SER A 128 -1.64 8.77 17.55
CA SER A 128 -2.40 7.72 16.86
C SER A 128 -1.66 6.38 16.92
N GLU A 129 -2.27 5.41 17.59
CA GLU A 129 -1.80 4.03 17.62
C GLU A 129 -1.95 3.38 16.24
N ASP A 130 -3.10 3.62 15.60
CA ASP A 130 -3.46 3.10 14.29
C ASP A 130 -2.49 3.56 13.19
N TYR A 131 -2.14 4.85 13.18
CA TYR A 131 -1.18 5.41 12.23
C TYR A 131 0.18 4.71 12.33
N ARG A 132 0.65 4.42 13.56
CA ARG A 132 1.91 3.70 13.77
C ARG A 132 1.84 2.25 13.28
N PHE A 133 0.69 1.59 13.42
CA PHE A 133 0.49 0.25 12.85
C PHE A 133 0.49 0.28 11.33
N GLN A 134 -0.14 1.28 10.71
CA GLN A 134 -0.09 1.49 9.26
C GLN A 134 1.34 1.79 8.78
N SER A 135 2.09 2.66 9.47
CA SER A 135 3.49 2.93 9.16
C SER A 135 4.32 1.65 9.26
N ARG A 136 4.13 0.83 10.30
CA ARG A 136 4.82 -0.47 10.46
C ARG A 136 4.46 -1.45 9.34
N LEU A 137 3.18 -1.49 8.97
CA LEU A 137 2.69 -2.33 7.88
C LEU A 137 3.43 -2.01 6.58
N MET A 138 3.37 -0.74 6.17
CA MET A 138 3.95 -0.28 4.91
C MET A 138 5.48 -0.24 4.92
N ALA A 139 6.11 -0.08 6.09
CA ALA A 139 7.56 -0.16 6.23
C ALA A 139 8.10 -1.59 6.10
N GLY A 140 7.28 -2.63 6.28
CA GLY A 140 7.76 -3.96 5.94
C GLY A 140 6.93 -5.19 6.31
N THR A 141 5.96 -5.13 7.22
CA THR A 141 5.21 -6.36 7.56
C THR A 141 4.27 -6.80 6.45
N VAL A 142 3.80 -5.88 5.58
CA VAL A 142 2.95 -6.22 4.44
C VAL A 142 3.60 -7.26 3.51
N TYR A 143 4.93 -7.20 3.33
CA TYR A 143 5.70 -8.13 2.50
C TYR A 143 5.75 -9.57 3.02
N ARG A 144 5.29 -9.81 4.26
CA ARG A 144 5.15 -11.17 4.81
C ARG A 144 3.83 -11.81 4.42
N HIS A 145 2.84 -11.01 4.01
CA HIS A 145 1.54 -11.50 3.58
C HIS A 145 1.70 -12.39 2.33
N PRO A 146 1.05 -13.57 2.26
CA PRO A 146 1.15 -14.46 1.10
C PRO A 146 0.89 -13.76 -0.24
N ALA A 147 -0.16 -12.94 -0.31
CA ALA A 147 -0.50 -12.20 -1.52
C ALA A 147 0.61 -11.22 -1.97
N MET A 148 1.38 -10.65 -1.04
CA MET A 148 2.54 -9.83 -1.40
C MET A 148 3.73 -10.69 -1.83
N ARG A 149 4.01 -11.80 -1.14
CA ARG A 149 5.16 -12.68 -1.46
C ARG A 149 5.10 -13.30 -2.86
N GLU A 150 3.92 -13.33 -3.47
CA GLU A 150 3.75 -13.79 -4.85
C GLU A 150 4.07 -12.73 -5.91
N LEU A 151 4.16 -11.46 -5.55
CA LEU A 151 4.42 -10.39 -6.50
C LEU A 151 5.92 -10.23 -6.75
N ASP A 152 6.27 -9.90 -7.98
CA ASP A 152 7.58 -9.36 -8.34
C ASP A 152 7.57 -7.83 -8.26
N PHE A 153 6.43 -7.19 -8.59
CA PHE A 153 6.28 -5.74 -8.49
C PHE A 153 4.99 -5.31 -7.78
N ALA A 154 5.07 -4.22 -7.04
CA ALA A 154 3.92 -3.60 -6.40
C ALA A 154 3.87 -2.11 -6.76
N TRP A 155 2.69 -1.63 -7.16
CA TRP A 155 2.42 -0.20 -7.23
C TRP A 155 1.56 0.18 -6.03
N ARG A 156 2.20 0.77 -5.02
CA ARG A 156 1.50 1.37 -3.89
C ARG A 156 0.81 2.65 -4.30
N PHE A 157 -0.49 2.73 -4.00
CA PHE A 157 -1.27 3.95 -4.09
C PHE A 157 -2.07 4.15 -2.80
N GLU A 158 -2.48 5.40 -2.54
CA GLU A 158 -3.38 5.72 -1.43
C GLU A 158 -4.77 6.13 -1.94
N ALA A 159 -5.81 5.73 -1.20
CA ALA A 159 -7.17 6.17 -1.46
C ALA A 159 -7.26 7.70 -1.39
N GLY A 160 -7.78 8.32 -2.45
CA GLY A 160 -7.85 9.78 -2.60
C GLY A 160 -6.73 10.38 -3.44
N THR A 161 -5.77 9.57 -3.91
CA THR A 161 -4.77 9.99 -4.90
C THR A 161 -5.40 10.20 -6.28
N GLU A 162 -4.90 11.18 -7.02
CA GLU A 162 -5.28 11.45 -8.41
C GLU A 162 -4.04 11.44 -9.33
N TYR A 163 -4.19 10.78 -10.46
CA TYR A 163 -3.27 10.74 -11.58
C TYR A 163 -3.83 11.66 -12.66
N ILE A 164 -3.13 12.78 -12.88
CA ILE A 164 -3.65 13.91 -13.69
C ILE A 164 -3.39 13.68 -15.19
N CYS A 165 -2.36 12.89 -15.53
CA CYS A 165 -1.95 12.64 -16.90
C CYS A 165 -2.18 11.17 -17.29
N PRO A 166 -2.57 10.90 -18.54
CA PRO A 166 -2.57 9.54 -19.08
C PRO A 166 -1.17 8.93 -19.03
N ILE A 167 -1.09 7.66 -18.67
CA ILE A 167 0.14 6.87 -18.63
C ILE A 167 0.06 5.84 -19.76
N ASP A 168 0.72 6.16 -20.87
CA ASP A 168 0.58 5.51 -22.16
C ASP A 168 1.48 4.27 -22.37
N HIS A 169 2.25 3.88 -21.36
CA HIS A 169 3.14 2.73 -21.38
C HIS A 169 3.01 1.91 -20.10
N ASP A 170 3.28 0.61 -20.20
CA ASP A 170 3.20 -0.31 -19.06
C ASP A 170 4.39 -0.05 -18.11
N LEU A 171 4.11 0.57 -16.96
CA LEU A 171 5.12 0.93 -15.97
C LEU A 171 5.78 -0.29 -15.34
N PHE A 172 5.04 -1.37 -15.10
CA PHE A 172 5.63 -2.60 -14.56
C PHE A 172 6.55 -3.26 -15.58
N GLN A 173 6.11 -3.28 -16.84
CA GLN A 173 6.92 -3.79 -17.94
C GLN A 173 8.21 -3.00 -18.09
N TYR A 174 8.13 -1.67 -18.00
CA TYR A 174 9.28 -0.78 -18.05
C TYR A 174 10.26 -1.06 -16.90
N MET A 175 9.74 -1.20 -15.68
CA MET A 175 10.54 -1.52 -14.49
C MET A 175 11.29 -2.84 -14.68
N PHE A 176 10.60 -3.88 -15.17
CA PHE A 176 11.16 -5.20 -15.44
C PHE A 176 12.24 -5.16 -16.55
N GLU A 177 11.95 -4.58 -17.71
CA GLU A 177 12.87 -4.58 -18.86
C GLU A 177 14.12 -3.73 -18.64
N ASN A 178 14.04 -2.73 -17.76
CA ASN A 178 15.14 -1.81 -17.48
C ASN A 178 15.82 -2.07 -16.13
N ASN A 179 15.56 -3.22 -15.50
CA ASN A 179 16.13 -3.63 -14.21
C ASN A 179 16.01 -2.52 -13.14
N LYS A 180 14.82 -1.90 -13.04
CA LYS A 180 14.55 -0.86 -12.04
C LYS A 180 13.96 -1.48 -10.78
N THR A 181 14.36 -0.95 -9.63
CA THR A 181 13.96 -1.45 -8.32
C THR A 181 12.93 -0.57 -7.62
N THR A 182 12.96 0.75 -7.85
CA THR A 182 12.01 1.69 -7.25
C THR A 182 11.74 2.85 -8.20
N SER A 183 10.50 3.31 -8.24
CA SER A 183 10.03 4.52 -8.92
C SER A 183 9.18 5.34 -7.96
N PHE A 184 9.34 6.66 -8.01
CA PHE A 184 8.67 7.63 -7.15
C PHE A 184 8.37 8.91 -7.96
N SER A 185 7.40 9.69 -7.49
CA SER A 185 7.03 10.98 -8.10
C SER A 185 7.48 12.19 -7.28
N ILE A 186 7.53 12.06 -5.96
CA ILE A 186 7.80 13.15 -5.02
C ILE A 186 8.84 12.70 -3.98
N ALA A 187 9.74 13.60 -3.62
CA ALA A 187 10.64 13.48 -2.48
C ALA A 187 10.49 14.70 -1.56
N LEU A 188 10.52 14.48 -0.24
CA LEU A 188 10.25 15.51 0.77
C LEU A 188 11.24 15.40 1.93
N TYR A 189 11.25 16.45 2.76
CA TYR A 189 11.93 16.42 4.05
C TYR A 189 10.97 15.93 5.13
N GLU A 190 11.41 14.97 5.92
CA GLU A 190 10.69 14.49 7.10
C GLU A 190 11.01 15.35 8.34
N TYR A 191 10.03 15.45 9.24
CA TYR A 191 10.17 16.11 10.53
C TYR A 191 11.09 15.31 11.44
N LYS A 192 12.21 15.89 11.87
CA LYS A 192 13.23 15.18 12.65
C LYS A 192 12.69 14.63 13.97
N GLU A 193 11.67 15.28 14.52
CA GLU A 193 11.02 14.90 15.79
C GLU A 193 10.27 13.56 15.68
N THR A 194 9.89 13.11 14.48
CA THR A 194 9.20 11.82 14.28
C THR A 194 10.17 10.64 14.26
N MET A 195 11.46 10.88 14.07
CA MET A 195 12.47 9.87 13.78
C MET A 195 13.83 10.10 14.50
N PRO A 196 13.86 10.47 15.79
CA PRO A 196 15.07 10.92 16.48
C PRO A 196 16.19 9.87 16.55
N THR A 197 15.84 8.59 16.47
CA THR A 197 16.80 7.47 16.57
C THR A 197 16.91 6.63 15.30
N LEU A 198 16.14 6.96 14.26
CA LEU A 198 16.03 6.13 13.05
C LEU A 198 17.39 5.99 12.35
N TYR A 199 18.02 7.11 12.02
CA TYR A 199 19.25 7.09 11.25
C TYR A 199 20.41 6.42 11.98
N GLN A 200 20.56 6.68 13.29
CA GLN A 200 21.54 5.99 14.12
C GLN A 200 21.33 4.47 14.10
N THR A 201 20.08 4.02 14.22
CA THR A 201 19.72 2.59 14.13
C THR A 201 20.08 2.00 12.77
N VAL A 202 19.86 2.75 11.67
CA VAL A 202 20.23 2.33 10.30
C VAL A 202 21.75 2.19 10.17
N LEU A 203 22.54 3.14 10.66
CA LEU A 203 24.00 3.06 10.60
C LEU A 203 24.55 1.90 11.43
N GLU A 204 23.98 1.62 12.60
CA GLU A 204 24.34 0.46 13.41
C GLU A 204 24.04 -0.87 12.71
N PHE A 205 22.90 -0.94 12.01
CA PHE A 205 22.57 -2.09 11.16
C PHE A 205 23.56 -2.23 10.01
N ALA A 206 23.85 -1.15 9.29
CA ALA A 206 24.78 -1.14 8.17
C ALA A 206 26.19 -1.58 8.58
N ALA A 207 26.67 -1.13 9.74
CA ALA A 207 27.96 -1.55 10.29
C ALA A 207 28.03 -3.05 10.64
N LYS A 208 26.90 -3.65 11.07
CA LYS A 208 26.80 -5.08 11.39
C LYS A 208 26.61 -5.96 10.14
N HIS A 209 26.06 -5.38 9.07
CA HIS A 209 25.71 -6.10 7.85
C HIS A 209 26.28 -5.41 6.58
N PRO A 210 27.60 -5.19 6.50
CA PRO A 210 28.20 -4.43 5.39
C PRO A 210 27.95 -5.10 4.02
N GLN A 211 27.76 -6.42 3.97
CA GLN A 211 27.46 -7.16 2.74
C GLN A 211 26.11 -6.81 2.10
N TRP A 212 25.21 -6.13 2.81
CA TRP A 212 23.91 -5.69 2.30
C TRP A 212 23.88 -4.21 1.93
N ILE A 213 25.00 -3.50 2.11
CA ILE A 213 25.05 -2.05 1.99
C ILE A 213 25.93 -1.68 0.80
N GLN A 214 25.34 -0.97 -0.17
CA GLN A 214 26.11 -0.34 -1.23
C GLN A 214 27.02 0.72 -0.62
N SER A 215 28.29 0.75 -1.04
CA SER A 215 29.25 1.75 -0.57
C SER A 215 28.78 3.17 -0.89
N ASP A 216 29.04 4.12 0.02
CA ASP A 216 28.83 5.55 -0.20
C ASP A 216 29.77 6.16 -1.26
N GLN A 217 30.82 5.43 -1.64
CA GLN A 217 31.71 5.77 -2.75
C GLN A 217 31.15 5.31 -4.10
N ASP A 218 30.10 4.48 -4.10
CA ASP A 218 29.46 4.04 -5.33
C ASP A 218 28.56 5.17 -5.88
N PRO A 219 28.81 5.67 -7.10
CA PRO A 219 28.00 6.73 -7.70
C PRO A 219 26.55 6.33 -8.00
N SER A 220 26.24 5.03 -8.02
CA SER A 220 24.87 4.51 -8.14
C SER A 220 24.13 4.41 -6.79
N SER A 221 24.82 4.64 -5.67
CA SER A 221 24.19 4.65 -4.36
C SER A 221 23.36 5.90 -4.13
N LEU A 222 22.40 5.83 -3.21
CA LEU A 222 21.55 6.95 -2.81
C LEU A 222 22.07 7.67 -1.56
N TRP A 223 23.31 7.42 -1.13
CA TRP A 223 23.88 8.05 0.06
C TRP A 223 23.89 9.57 -0.03
N SER A 224 24.25 10.12 -1.20
CA SER A 224 24.24 11.56 -1.47
C SER A 224 22.84 12.18 -1.41
N PHE A 225 21.79 11.39 -1.68
CA PHE A 225 20.40 11.83 -1.57
C PHE A 225 19.94 11.93 -0.11
N VAL A 226 20.37 11.01 0.76
CA VAL A 226 19.90 10.92 2.16
C VAL A 226 20.84 11.58 3.18
N GLN A 227 22.08 11.90 2.81
CA GLN A 227 23.06 12.48 3.72
C GLN A 227 23.29 13.97 3.46
N ASP A 228 23.52 14.70 4.55
CA ASP A 228 24.16 16.01 4.48
C ASP A 228 25.64 15.84 4.06
N PRO A 229 26.13 16.60 3.06
CA PRO A 229 27.45 16.39 2.48
C PRO A 229 28.60 16.66 3.45
N PHE A 230 28.38 17.46 4.51
CA PHE A 230 29.42 17.86 5.46
C PHE A 230 29.40 17.01 6.73
N SER A 231 28.23 16.89 7.36
CA SER A 231 28.05 16.21 8.64
C SER A 231 27.86 14.70 8.50
N LYS A 232 27.53 14.20 7.30
CA LYS A 232 27.16 12.80 7.04
C LYS A 232 25.95 12.30 7.84
N THR A 233 25.21 13.23 8.43
CA THR A 233 23.94 12.96 9.13
C THR A 233 22.78 12.86 8.14
N PHE A 234 21.66 12.26 8.55
CA PHE A 234 20.46 12.23 7.74
C PHE A 234 19.93 13.65 7.49
N ASN A 235 19.77 14.00 6.21
CA ASN A 235 19.29 15.32 5.82
C ASN A 235 17.75 15.45 5.91
N GLY A 236 17.03 14.35 6.16
CA GLY A 236 15.56 14.31 6.21
C GLY A 236 14.90 13.91 4.89
N CYS A 237 15.66 13.85 3.79
CA CYS A 237 15.14 13.50 2.47
C CYS A 237 14.65 12.05 2.45
N HIS A 238 13.45 11.85 1.93
CA HIS A 238 12.90 10.53 1.65
C HIS A 238 12.01 10.58 0.40
N LEU A 239 11.80 9.41 -0.19
CA LEU A 239 10.83 9.24 -1.28
C LEU A 239 9.43 9.16 -0.66
N TRP A 240 8.50 9.99 -1.12
CA TRP A 240 7.17 10.04 -0.53
C TRP A 240 6.37 8.82 -0.97
N ASN A 241 6.14 7.90 -0.04
CA ASN A 241 5.76 6.52 -0.34
C ASN A 241 4.26 6.33 -0.65
N ASN A 242 3.47 7.40 -0.70
CA ASN A 242 2.06 7.39 -1.08
C ASN A 242 1.88 6.99 -2.56
N PHE A 243 2.91 7.27 -3.39
CA PHE A 243 3.10 6.69 -4.73
C PHE A 243 4.44 5.96 -4.76
N GLN A 244 4.42 4.68 -5.08
CA GLN A 244 5.66 3.94 -5.29
C GLN A 244 5.43 2.72 -6.19
N VAL A 245 6.26 2.55 -7.23
CA VAL A 245 6.35 1.28 -7.97
C VAL A 245 7.66 0.61 -7.59
N THR A 246 7.60 -0.54 -6.94
CA THR A 246 8.77 -1.23 -6.39
C THR A 246 8.87 -2.67 -6.85
N LEU A 247 10.10 -3.11 -7.03
CA LEU A 247 10.47 -4.52 -6.99
C LEU A 247 10.25 -5.04 -5.56
N ASN A 248 9.61 -6.19 -5.45
CA ASN A 248 9.21 -6.82 -4.19
C ASN A 248 10.21 -7.89 -3.72
#